data_AF-A0A539E3T6-F1
#
_entry.id   AF-A0A539E3T6-F1
#
_cell.length_a   1.000
_cell.length_b   1.000
_cell.length_c   1.000
_cell.angle_alpha   90.00
_cell.angle_beta   90.00
_cell.angle_gamma   90.00
#
_symmetry.space_group_name_H-M   'P 1'
#
loop_
_entity.id
_entity.type
_entity.pdbx_description
1 polymer ?
#
loop_
_entity_poly.entity_id
_entity_poly.type
_entity_poly.pdbx_seq_one_letter_code
_entity_poly.pdbx_strand_id
1 'polypeptide(L)'
;MLQYREHMPIEQREGYRVWVGGPVPRGADGITLGSTIIVRAGKQNSAHLMRHELVHVRQWRRYGAFGFITRYVGSYLMWRLRRKGHLGAYSRIPLEVEAEWVARRSIETAVREQLPVEVVSP
;
A
#
# COMPACT_ATOMS: atom_id res chain seq x y z
N MET A 1 -17.69 29.92 -15.78
CA MET A 1 -17.70 28.51 -16.21
C MET A 1 -16.67 27.75 -15.40
N LEU A 2 -17.09 26.99 -14.39
CA LEU A 2 -16.20 26.10 -13.65
C LEU A 2 -15.91 24.90 -14.55
N GLN A 3 -14.62 24.69 -14.89
CA GLN A 3 -14.17 23.48 -15.55
C GLN A 3 -14.45 22.30 -14.60
N TYR A 4 -15.52 21.56 -14.86
CA TYR A 4 -15.67 20.19 -14.35
C TYR A 4 -14.56 19.37 -15.01
N ARG A 5 -13.39 19.31 -14.37
CA ARG A 5 -12.45 18.21 -14.61
C ARG A 5 -13.21 16.94 -14.27
N GLU A 6 -13.67 16.25 -15.31
CA GLU A 6 -13.92 14.81 -15.29
C GLU A 6 -12.76 14.19 -14.50
N HIS A 7 -13.00 13.89 -13.21
CA HIS A 7 -12.05 13.16 -12.42
C HIS A 7 -12.07 11.77 -13.00
N MET A 8 -11.15 11.49 -13.94
CA MET A 8 -10.94 10.15 -14.41
C MET A 8 -10.72 9.30 -13.16
N PRO A 9 -11.59 8.31 -12.88
CA PRO A 9 -11.49 7.54 -11.66
C PRO A 9 -10.16 6.78 -11.61
N ILE A 10 -9.50 6.62 -12.76
CA ILE A 10 -8.21 5.94 -12.91
C ILE A 10 -7.15 6.95 -13.34
N GLU A 11 -6.18 7.21 -12.45
CA GLU A 11 -4.98 7.98 -12.70
C GLU A 11 -3.84 7.04 -13.14
N GLN A 12 -3.25 7.32 -14.31
CA GLN A 12 -2.05 6.62 -14.78
C GLN A 12 -0.81 7.29 -14.19
N ARG A 13 0.07 6.49 -13.58
CA ARG A 13 1.37 6.93 -13.05
C ARG A 13 2.48 6.07 -13.64
N GLU A 14 3.72 6.51 -13.45
CA GLU A 14 4.87 5.77 -13.96
C GLU A 14 4.93 4.36 -13.37
N GLY A 15 4.57 3.37 -14.21
CA GLY A 15 4.57 1.96 -13.85
C GLY A 15 3.32 1.42 -13.12
N TYR A 16 2.34 2.24 -12.75
CA TYR A 16 1.15 1.74 -12.05
C TYR A 16 -0.07 2.65 -12.25
N ARG A 17 -1.24 2.13 -11.89
CA ARG A 17 -2.53 2.83 -11.97
C ARG A 17 -3.09 3.04 -10.59
N VAL A 18 -3.77 4.16 -10.38
CA VAL A 18 -4.54 4.44 -9.16
C VAL A 18 -6.00 4.59 -9.53
N TRP A 19 -6.86 3.69 -9.07
CA TRP A 19 -8.31 3.79 -9.23
C TRP A 19 -8.95 4.29 -7.94
N VAL A 20 -9.39 5.56 -7.91
CA VAL A 20 -10.10 6.17 -6.79
C VAL A 20 -11.59 5.85 -6.87
N GLY A 21 -12.17 5.39 -5.76
CA GLY A 21 -13.59 5.06 -5.66
C GLY A 21 -13.98 3.69 -6.23
N GLY A 22 -13.00 2.88 -6.64
CA GLY A 22 -13.24 1.50 -7.05
C GLY A 22 -13.58 0.55 -5.88
N PRO A 23 -13.87 -0.73 -6.17
CA PRO A 23 -14.24 -1.71 -5.15
C PRO A 23 -13.04 -2.04 -4.25
N VAL A 24 -13.19 -1.76 -2.95
CA VAL A 24 -12.20 -2.11 -1.91
C VAL A 24 -12.90 -3.00 -0.86
N PRO A 25 -12.28 -4.11 -0.41
CA PRO A 25 -12.85 -4.97 0.63
C PRO A 25 -13.30 -4.19 1.88
N ARG A 26 -14.37 -4.68 2.54
CA ARG A 26 -14.86 -4.07 3.78
C ARG A 26 -13.76 -4.17 4.85
N GLY A 27 -13.44 -3.04 5.49
CA GLY A 27 -12.38 -2.95 6.49
C GLY A 27 -11.01 -2.54 5.94
N ALA A 28 -10.86 -2.36 4.62
CA ALA A 28 -9.65 -1.83 4.00
C ALA A 28 -9.89 -0.46 3.36
N ASP A 29 -8.83 0.36 3.30
CA ASP A 29 -8.82 1.67 2.63
C ASP A 29 -8.22 1.61 1.21
N GLY A 30 -7.49 0.54 0.88
CA GLY A 30 -6.94 0.27 -0.44
C GLY A 30 -6.75 -1.23 -0.70
N ILE A 31 -6.45 -1.58 -1.95
CA ILE A 31 -6.01 -2.90 -2.37
C ILE A 31 -5.17 -2.80 -3.65
N THR A 32 -4.15 -3.67 -3.77
CA THR A 32 -3.36 -3.79 -4.99
C THR A 32 -3.66 -5.07 -5.76
N LEU A 33 -3.93 -4.90 -7.06
CA LEU A 33 -4.10 -5.97 -8.04
C LEU A 33 -3.11 -5.77 -9.19
N GLY A 34 -1.99 -6.50 -9.16
CA GLY A 34 -0.93 -6.37 -10.15
C GLY A 34 -0.29 -4.98 -10.12
N SER A 35 -0.43 -4.22 -11.21
CA SER A 35 0.02 -2.83 -11.31
C SER A 35 -1.08 -1.79 -11.05
N THR A 36 -2.24 -2.20 -10.53
CA THR A 36 -3.35 -1.31 -10.21
C THR A 36 -3.55 -1.26 -8.71
N ILE A 37 -3.53 -0.05 -8.15
CA ILE A 37 -3.92 0.26 -6.79
C ILE A 37 -5.36 0.78 -6.84
N ILE A 38 -6.27 0.18 -6.09
CA ILE A 38 -7.64 0.65 -5.93
C ILE A 38 -7.75 1.26 -4.54
N VAL A 39 -8.23 2.49 -4.44
CA VAL A 39 -8.28 3.25 -3.19
C VAL A 39 -9.69 3.77 -2.94
N ARG A 40 -10.15 3.72 -1.69
CA ARG A 40 -11.42 4.31 -1.28
C ARG A 40 -11.37 5.83 -1.47
N ALA A 41 -12.48 6.41 -1.97
CA ALA A 41 -12.57 7.86 -2.12
C ALA A 41 -12.28 8.57 -0.78
N GLY A 42 -11.44 9.61 -0.82
CA GLY A 42 -10.97 10.37 0.35
C GLY A 42 -9.70 9.80 1.00
N LYS A 43 -9.25 8.60 0.63
CA LYS A 43 -8.04 7.97 1.19
C LYS A 43 -6.81 8.07 0.29
N GLN A 44 -6.96 8.55 -0.95
CA GLN A 44 -5.89 8.63 -1.95
C GLN A 44 -4.73 9.56 -1.58
N ASN A 45 -4.95 10.52 -0.66
CA ASN A 45 -3.93 11.45 -0.20
C ASN A 45 -3.11 10.91 0.99
N SER A 46 -3.44 9.73 1.51
CA SER A 46 -2.65 9.10 2.58
C SER A 46 -1.34 8.60 2.01
N ALA A 47 -0.25 9.30 2.35
CA ALA A 47 1.08 8.91 1.91
C ALA A 47 1.47 7.52 2.43
N HIS A 48 1.07 7.17 3.66
CA HIS A 48 1.27 5.84 4.24
C HIS A 48 0.59 4.76 3.41
N LEU A 49 -0.71 4.93 3.12
CA LEU A 49 -1.49 3.97 2.33
C LEU A 49 -0.87 3.79 0.94
N MET A 50 -0.57 4.88 0.24
CA MET A 50 -0.01 4.80 -1.11
C MET A 50 1.36 4.11 -1.13
N ARG A 51 2.21 4.36 -0.13
CA ARG A 51 3.52 3.70 0.01
C ARG A 51 3.38 2.22 0.32
N HIS A 52 2.40 1.85 1.16
CA HIS A 52 2.06 0.46 1.46
C HIS A 52 1.63 -0.28 0.20
N GLU A 53 0.64 0.24 -0.53
CA GLU A 53 0.13 -0.37 -1.77
C GLU A 53 1.20 -0.47 -2.86
N LEU A 54 2.10 0.52 -2.97
CA LEU A 54 3.23 0.44 -3.89
C LEU A 54 4.20 -0.69 -3.57
N VAL A 55 4.33 -1.11 -2.31
CA VAL A 55 5.11 -2.29 -1.96
C VAL A 55 4.47 -3.53 -2.56
N HIS A 56 3.15 -3.65 -2.48
CA HIS A 56 2.45 -4.74 -3.14
C HIS A 56 2.65 -4.71 -4.65
N VAL A 57 2.61 -3.55 -5.32
CA VAL A 57 2.92 -3.47 -6.77
C VAL A 57 4.31 -4.05 -7.07
N ARG A 58 5.31 -3.71 -6.26
CA ARG A 58 6.67 -4.27 -6.41
C ARG A 58 6.71 -5.77 -6.15
N GLN A 59 6.01 -6.25 -5.13
CA GLN A 59 5.91 -7.69 -4.82
C GLN A 59 5.19 -8.46 -5.93
N TRP A 60 4.11 -7.93 -6.50
CA TRP A 60 3.41 -8.49 -7.66
C TRP A 60 4.34 -8.61 -8.87
N ARG A 61 5.13 -7.58 -9.16
CA ARG A 61 6.15 -7.62 -10.23
C ARG A 61 7.25 -8.64 -9.95
N ARG A 62 7.72 -8.72 -8.69
CA ARG A 62 8.81 -9.62 -8.28
C ARG A 62 8.42 -11.10 -8.33
N TYR A 63 7.22 -11.43 -7.87
CA TYR A 63 6.80 -12.83 -7.71
C TYR A 63 5.81 -13.30 -8.78
N GLY A 64 5.29 -12.38 -9.60
CA GLY A 64 4.14 -12.65 -10.46
C GLY A 64 2.86 -12.90 -9.66
N ALA A 65 1.75 -13.05 -10.36
CA ALA A 65 0.43 -13.25 -9.74
C ALA A 65 0.39 -14.48 -8.83
N PHE A 66 0.78 -15.63 -9.39
CA PHE A 66 0.75 -16.90 -8.67
C PHE A 66 1.70 -16.90 -7.46
N GLY A 67 2.91 -16.37 -7.62
CA GLY A 67 3.89 -16.32 -6.54
C GLY A 67 3.50 -15.39 -5.40
N PHE A 68 2.84 -14.27 -5.71
CA PHE A 68 2.30 -13.35 -4.71
C PHE A 68 1.15 -14.02 -3.91
N ILE A 69 0.14 -14.54 -4.63
CA ILE A 69 -1.06 -15.13 -4.01
C ILE A 69 -0.71 -16.31 -3.12
N THR A 70 0.13 -17.23 -3.60
CA THR A 70 0.53 -18.43 -2.83
C THR A 70 1.27 -18.07 -1.54
N ARG A 71 2.16 -17.06 -1.57
CA ARG A 71 2.86 -16.56 -0.37
C ARG A 71 1.90 -15.90 0.61
N TYR A 72 1.00 -15.06 0.09
CA TYR A 72 0.03 -14.34 0.89
C TYR A 72 -0.92 -15.29 1.61
N VAL A 73 -1.64 -16.10 0.82
CA VAL A 73 -2.65 -17.04 1.32
C VAL A 73 -2.00 -18.15 2.15
N GLY A 74 -0.86 -18.70 1.70
CA GLY A 74 -0.14 -19.73 2.44
C GLY A 74 0.29 -19.26 3.82
N SER A 75 0.85 -18.05 3.93
CA SER A 75 1.22 -17.48 5.23
C SER A 75 0.00 -17.19 6.10
N TYR A 76 -1.08 -16.65 5.52
CA TYR A 76 -2.32 -16.40 6.26
C TYR A 76 -2.87 -17.71 6.85
N LEU A 77 -3.02 -18.74 6.01
CA LEU A 77 -3.53 -20.04 6.44
C LEU A 77 -2.64 -20.68 7.50
N MET A 78 -1.32 -20.64 7.33
CA MET A 78 -0.38 -21.13 8.33
C MET A 78 -0.60 -20.47 9.71
N TRP A 79 -0.83 -19.15 9.76
CA TRP A 79 -1.12 -18.47 11.02
C TRP A 79 -2.53 -18.74 11.56
N ARG A 80 -3.53 -18.94 10.69
CA ARG A 80 -4.87 -19.38 11.09
C ARG A 80 -4.82 -20.78 11.72
N LEU A 81 -4.05 -21.71 11.14
CA LEU A 81 -3.82 -23.05 11.69
C LEU A 81 -3.08 -23.00 13.04
N ARG A 82 -2.24 -21.97 13.26
CA ARG A 82 -1.62 -21.65 14.55
C ARG A 82 -2.56 -20.91 15.52
N ARG A 83 -3.89 -21.02 15.32
CA ARG A 83 -4.95 -20.46 16.17
C ARG A 83 -4.88 -18.94 16.33
N LYS A 84 -4.28 -18.23 15.39
CA LYS A 84 -4.38 -16.76 15.37
C LYS A 84 -5.72 -16.37 14.75
N GLY A 85 -6.40 -15.40 15.38
CA GLY A 85 -7.57 -14.75 14.79
C GLY A 85 -7.19 -14.00 13.51
N HIS A 86 -8.20 -13.48 12.80
CA HIS A 86 -8.01 -12.83 11.50
C HIS A 86 -6.91 -11.74 11.52
N LEU A 87 -7.05 -10.73 12.39
CA LEU A 87 -6.06 -9.65 12.52
C LEU A 87 -4.67 -10.18 12.88
N GLY A 88 -4.60 -11.14 13.80
CA GLY A 88 -3.33 -11.73 14.22
C GLY A 88 -2.63 -12.52 13.12
N ALA A 89 -3.39 -13.18 12.24
CA ALA A 89 -2.84 -13.89 11.08
C ALA A 89 -2.41 -12.90 9.99
N TYR A 90 -3.26 -11.91 9.70
CA TYR A 90 -3.03 -10.86 8.69
C TYR A 90 -1.73 -10.08 8.99
N SER A 91 -1.60 -9.52 10.19
CA SER A 91 -0.43 -8.71 10.58
C SER A 91 0.89 -9.49 10.67
N ARG A 92 0.87 -10.81 10.48
CA ARG A 92 2.06 -11.69 10.48
C ARG A 92 2.41 -12.22 9.10
N ILE A 93 1.64 -11.87 8.07
CA ILE A 93 1.99 -12.21 6.68
C ILE A 93 3.26 -11.42 6.33
N PRO A 94 4.37 -12.06 5.90
CA PRO A 94 5.61 -11.36 5.59
C PRO A 94 5.45 -10.22 4.57
N LEU A 95 4.55 -10.39 3.59
CA LEU A 95 4.26 -9.37 2.58
C LEU A 95 3.62 -8.10 3.19
N GLU A 96 2.73 -8.27 4.17
CA GLU A 96 2.11 -7.17 4.94
C GLU A 96 3.11 -6.49 5.86
N VAL A 97 3.96 -7.29 6.53
CA VAL A 97 5.02 -6.77 7.41
C VAL A 97 6.02 -5.91 6.63
N GLU A 98 6.45 -6.38 5.45
CA GLU A 98 7.32 -5.61 4.56
C GLU A 98 6.64 -4.30 4.11
N ALA A 99 5.39 -4.38 3.65
CA ALA A 99 4.65 -3.22 3.18
C ALA A 99 4.49 -2.15 4.26
N GLU A 100 4.12 -2.58 5.47
CA GLU A 100 3.97 -1.68 6.61
C GLU A 100 5.31 -1.06 7.04
N TRP A 101 6.38 -1.85 7.08
CA TRP A 101 7.71 -1.35 7.45
C TRP A 101 8.22 -0.31 6.45
N VAL A 102 8.11 -0.57 5.14
CA VAL A 102 8.52 0.38 4.10
C VAL A 102 7.68 1.66 4.16
N ALA A 103 6.36 1.52 4.33
CA ALA A 103 5.45 2.66 4.40
C ALA A 103 5.79 3.60 5.56
N ARG A 104 6.11 3.06 6.75
CA ARG A 104 6.52 3.87 7.91
C ARG A 104 7.89 4.53 7.71
N ARG A 105 8.90 3.77 7.31
CA ARG A 105 10.28 4.26 7.10
C ARG A 105 10.36 5.39 6.08
N SER A 106 9.59 5.28 4.99
CA SER A 106 9.60 6.30 3.93
C SER A 106 8.91 7.60 4.33
N ILE A 107 7.98 7.57 5.31
CA ILE A 107 7.45 8.79 5.91
C ILE A 107 8.50 9.43 6.82
N GLU A 108 9.12 8.64 7.69
CA GLU A 108 10.18 9.13 8.60
C GLU A 108 11.32 9.82 7.85
N THR A 109 11.78 9.19 6.77
CA THR A 109 12.84 9.76 5.91
C THR A 109 12.40 11.07 5.26
N ALA A 110 11.19 11.12 4.71
CA ALA A 110 10.66 12.32 4.07
C ALA A 110 10.48 13.49 5.05
N VAL A 111 10.11 13.22 6.31
CA VAL A 111 10.05 14.25 7.36
C VAL A 111 11.45 14.76 7.67
N ARG A 112 12.44 13.87 7.81
CA ARG A 112 13.82 14.25 8.10
C ARG A 112 14.43 15.13 7.01
N GLU A 113 14.14 14.86 5.74
CA GLU A 113 14.60 15.68 4.60
C GLU A 113 13.95 17.08 4.55
N GLN A 114 12.76 17.24 5.12
CA GLN A 114 12.03 18.51 5.15
C GLN A 114 12.41 19.42 6.32
N LEU A 115 13.08 18.89 7.34
CA LEU A 115 13.58 19.71 8.44
C LEU A 115 14.85 20.45 7.98
N PRO A 116 14.91 21.79 8.09
CA PRO A 116 16.15 22.50 7.86
C PRO A 116 17.19 21.98 8.85
N VAL A 117 18.37 21.62 8.33
CA VAL A 117 19.53 21.32 9.18
C VAL A 117 19.86 22.63 9.90
N GLU A 118 19.39 22.80 11.14
CA GLU A 118 19.96 23.80 12.03
C GLU A 118 21.43 23.45 12.20
N VAL A 119 22.27 24.15 11.44
CA VAL A 119 23.71 24.10 11.58
C VAL A 119 24.01 24.71 12.94
N VAL A 120 24.11 23.87 13.95
CA VAL A 120 24.76 24.24 15.21
C VAL A 120 26.24 24.35 14.87
N SER A 121 26.66 25.58 14.54
CA SER A 121 28.07 25.94 14.47
C SER A 121 28.69 25.81 15.88
N PRO A 122 29.95 25.34 15.97
CA PRO A 122 30.62 24.99 17.23
C PRO A 122 30.83 26.19 18.17
#